data_AF-A0A8J3IQ10-F1
#
_entry.id   AF-A0A8J3IQ10-F1
#
_cell.length_a   1.000
_cell.length_b   1.000
_cell.length_c   1.000
_cell.angle_alpha   90.00
_cell.angle_beta   90.00
_cell.angle_gamma   90.00
#
_symmetry.space_group_name_H-M   'P 1'
#
loop_
_entity.id
_entity.type
_entity.pdbx_description
1 polymer ?
#
loop_
_entity_poly.entity_id
_entity_poly.type
_entity_poly.pdbx_seq_one_letter_code
_entity_poly.pdbx_strand_id
1 'polypeptide(L)'
;MSQYVKEIAGILVAAVLIADGLLHAYWATGRLWPAQDKLSLAQAVLNINKTRSFRPAFLVPLACLLFCGALIVLVQIHALGMPERLIPGSLLQLGIVAIAIGLLLRGLAGIVWVLRLAASRSELFYKLNLIVYTPLCLLLFAATVAVAFF
;
A
#
# COMPACT_ATOMS: atom_id res chain seq x y z
N MET A 1 -6.24 19.78 -12.64
CA MET A 1 -7.00 19.47 -11.41
C MET A 1 -6.78 20.61 -10.42
N SER A 2 -7.76 21.01 -9.59
CA SER A 2 -7.51 22.09 -8.62
C SER A 2 -6.46 21.65 -7.58
N GLN A 3 -5.65 22.59 -7.08
CA GLN A 3 -4.61 22.32 -6.07
C GLN A 3 -5.20 21.59 -4.85
N TYR A 4 -6.38 22.03 -4.40
CA TYR A 4 -7.13 21.41 -3.31
C TYR A 4 -7.41 19.91 -3.52
N VAL A 5 -7.76 19.50 -4.75
CA VAL A 5 -8.03 18.09 -5.04
C VAL A 5 -6.74 17.25 -5.01
N LYS A 6 -5.59 17.82 -5.42
CA LYS A 6 -4.28 17.13 -5.31
C LYS A 6 -3.89 16.91 -3.85
N GLU A 7 -4.08 17.92 -3.01
CA GLU A 7 -3.79 17.85 -1.58
C GLU A 7 -4.64 16.77 -0.92
N ILE A 8 -5.96 16.76 -1.16
CA ILE A 8 -6.83 15.69 -0.64
C ILE A 8 -6.38 14.31 -1.13
N ALA A 9 -6.11 14.17 -2.43
CA ALA A 9 -5.66 12.90 -3.00
C ALA A 9 -4.36 12.41 -2.34
N GLY A 10 -3.39 13.29 -2.17
CA GLY A 10 -2.12 12.98 -1.51
C GLY A 10 -2.29 12.63 -0.03
N ILE A 11 -3.15 13.35 0.70
CA ILE A 11 -3.48 13.04 2.09
C ILE A 11 -4.12 11.66 2.21
N LEU A 12 -5.07 11.32 1.32
CA LEU A 12 -5.73 10.01 1.32
C LEU A 12 -4.73 8.88 1.03
N VAL A 13 -3.85 9.07 0.03
CA VAL A 13 -2.79 8.08 -0.27
C VAL A 13 -1.87 7.90 0.93
N ALA A 14 -1.37 8.99 1.51
CA ALA A 14 -0.50 8.95 2.68
C ALA A 14 -1.18 8.28 3.89
N ALA A 15 -2.45 8.60 4.15
CA ALA A 15 -3.23 8.02 5.24
C ALA A 15 -3.36 6.50 5.09
N VAL A 16 -3.64 6.00 3.88
CA VAL A 16 -3.73 4.55 3.64
C VAL A 16 -2.36 3.87 3.78
N LEU A 17 -1.30 4.48 3.25
CA LEU A 17 0.06 3.95 3.42
C LEU A 17 0.47 3.89 4.90
N ILE A 18 0.13 4.92 5.68
CA ILE A 18 0.38 4.93 7.14
C ILE A 18 -0.44 3.84 7.83
N ALA A 19 -1.73 3.72 7.52
CA ALA A 19 -2.58 2.68 8.11
C ALA A 19 -2.07 1.27 7.82
N ASP A 20 -1.64 1.02 6.57
CA ASP A 20 -1.05 -0.26 6.17
C ASP A 20 0.30 -0.49 6.87
N GLY A 21 1.16 0.53 6.95
CA GLY A 21 2.43 0.47 7.68
C GLY A 21 2.24 0.15 9.16
N LEU A 22 1.25 0.76 9.81
CA LEU A 22 0.89 0.48 11.20
C LEU A 22 0.39 -0.95 11.38
N LEU A 23 -0.39 -1.47 10.44
CA LEU A 23 -0.86 -2.85 10.47
C LEU A 23 0.32 -3.84 10.38
N HIS A 24 1.30 -3.58 9.53
CA HIS A 24 2.53 -4.37 9.43
C HIS A 24 3.39 -4.29 10.69
N ALA A 25 3.54 -3.09 11.27
CA ALA A 25 4.24 -2.91 12.54
C ALA A 25 3.52 -3.65 13.68
N TYR A 26 2.19 -3.60 13.71
CA TYR A 26 1.37 -4.35 14.66
C TYR A 26 1.57 -5.87 14.51
N TRP A 27 1.54 -6.40 13.29
CA TRP A 27 1.84 -7.82 13.05
C TRP A 27 3.27 -8.21 13.40
N ALA A 28 4.23 -7.28 13.30
CA ALA A 28 5.61 -7.52 13.70
C ALA A 28 5.75 -7.77 15.21
N THR A 29 4.81 -7.26 16.03
CA THR A 29 4.76 -7.56 17.48
C THR A 29 4.25 -8.97 17.79
N GLY A 30 3.85 -9.74 16.77
CA GLY A 30 3.29 -11.09 16.92
C GLY A 30 1.78 -11.12 17.13
N ARG A 31 1.11 -9.96 17.19
CA ARG A 31 -0.36 -9.86 17.22
C ARG A 31 -0.92 -10.15 15.83
N LEU A 32 -2.10 -10.79 15.75
CA LEU A 32 -2.58 -11.40 14.51
C LEU A 32 -3.93 -10.89 14.03
N TRP A 33 -4.51 -9.88 14.71
CA TRP A 33 -5.78 -9.30 14.30
C TRP A 33 -5.77 -8.90 12.81
N PRO A 34 -6.84 -9.19 12.05
CA PRO A 34 -8.12 -9.78 12.47
C PRO A 34 -8.16 -11.32 12.51
N ALA A 35 -7.06 -12.01 12.26
CA ALA A 35 -6.98 -13.47 12.23
C ALA A 35 -6.68 -14.09 13.61
N GLN A 36 -7.06 -15.35 13.77
CA GLN A 36 -6.79 -16.12 15.00
C GLN A 36 -5.39 -16.74 15.03
N ASP A 37 -4.79 -16.97 13.85
CA ASP A 37 -3.48 -17.58 13.71
C ASP A 37 -2.75 -17.08 12.44
N LYS A 38 -1.43 -17.36 12.35
CA LYS A 38 -0.57 -16.89 11.26
C LYS A 38 -0.91 -17.50 9.90
N LEU A 39 -1.46 -18.71 9.87
CA LEU A 39 -1.87 -19.37 8.63
C LEU A 39 -3.13 -18.71 8.10
N SER A 40 -4.13 -18.50 8.95
CA SER A 40 -5.36 -17.75 8.63
C SER A 40 -5.03 -16.34 8.13
N LEU A 41 -4.08 -15.65 8.77
CA LEU A 41 -3.62 -14.33 8.34
C LEU A 41 -2.92 -14.37 6.96
N ALA A 42 -2.03 -15.35 6.75
CA ALA A 42 -1.33 -15.53 5.48
C ALA A 42 -2.27 -15.91 4.34
N GLN A 43 -3.30 -16.69 4.63
CA GLN A 43 -4.34 -16.98 3.66
C GLN A 43 -5.15 -15.73 3.35
N ALA A 44 -5.59 -14.97 4.36
CA ALA A 44 -6.44 -13.79 4.20
C ALA A 44 -5.76 -12.59 3.53
N VAL A 45 -4.44 -12.43 3.67
CA VAL A 45 -3.69 -11.25 3.16
C VAL A 45 -2.83 -11.59 1.95
N LEU A 46 -2.31 -12.82 1.86
CA LEU A 46 -1.32 -13.21 0.84
C LEU A 46 -1.76 -14.39 -0.03
N ASN A 47 -2.88 -15.06 0.28
CA ASN A 47 -3.35 -16.28 -0.40
C ASN A 47 -2.28 -17.40 -0.44
N ILE A 48 -1.45 -17.51 0.60
CA ILE A 48 -0.38 -18.53 0.71
C ILE A 48 -0.50 -19.35 2.00
N ASN A 49 0.00 -20.59 1.95
CA ASN A 49 0.10 -21.47 3.11
C ASN A 49 1.47 -21.36 3.81
N LYS A 50 2.13 -20.20 3.70
CA LYS A 50 3.46 -19.95 4.29
C LYS A 50 3.36 -18.87 5.37
N THR A 51 3.56 -19.26 6.62
CA THR A 51 3.48 -18.35 7.78
C THR A 51 4.75 -17.51 7.97
N ARG A 52 5.85 -17.84 7.27
CA ARG A 52 7.14 -17.16 7.39
C ARG A 52 7.08 -15.68 7.01
N SER A 53 6.09 -15.28 6.21
CA SER A 53 5.88 -13.89 5.78
C SER A 53 5.51 -12.95 6.94
N PHE A 54 4.99 -13.47 8.05
CA PHE A 54 4.62 -12.68 9.25
C PHE A 54 5.71 -12.73 10.33
N ARG A 55 6.96 -12.55 9.91
CA ARG A 55 8.11 -12.39 10.81
C ARG A 55 8.56 -10.92 10.81
N PRO A 56 9.08 -10.41 11.93
CA PRO A 56 9.58 -9.02 12.00
C PRO A 56 10.57 -8.67 10.89
N ALA A 57 11.41 -9.64 10.48
CA ALA A 57 12.38 -9.49 9.40
C ALA A 57 11.78 -9.10 8.02
N PHE A 58 10.49 -9.38 7.78
CA PHE A 58 9.79 -8.96 6.56
C PHE A 58 8.84 -7.79 6.81
N LEU A 59 8.15 -7.80 7.95
CA LEU A 59 7.13 -6.82 8.26
C LEU A 59 7.70 -5.44 8.61
N VAL A 60 8.83 -5.38 9.34
CA VAL A 60 9.45 -4.10 9.73
C VAL A 60 10.00 -3.35 8.52
N PRO A 61 10.79 -3.97 7.61
CA PRO A 61 11.21 -3.28 6.39
C PRO A 61 10.04 -2.79 5.54
N LEU A 62 8.97 -3.60 5.43
CA LEU A 62 7.78 -3.22 4.67
C LEU A 62 7.05 -2.03 5.31
N ALA A 63 6.86 -2.03 6.63
CA ALA A 63 6.30 -0.90 7.35
C ALA A 63 7.13 0.38 7.14
N CYS A 64 8.46 0.28 7.23
CA CYS A 64 9.36 1.42 6.97
C CYS A 64 9.19 1.94 5.54
N LEU A 65 9.12 1.06 4.53
CA LEU A 65 8.90 1.46 3.13
C LEU A 65 7.56 2.19 2.96
N LEU A 66 6.50 1.71 3.61
CA LEU A 66 5.17 2.32 3.57
C LEU A 66 5.18 3.72 4.24
N PHE A 67 5.82 3.86 5.39
CA PHE A 67 5.98 5.17 6.05
C PHE A 67 6.83 6.14 5.23
N CYS A 68 7.94 5.68 4.65
CA CYS A 68 8.73 6.48 3.72
C CYS A 68 7.91 6.91 2.51
N GLY A 69 7.10 6.01 1.95
CA GLY A 69 6.20 6.32 0.84
C GLY A 69 5.16 7.40 1.21
N ALA A 70 4.56 7.29 2.40
CA ALA A 70 3.64 8.30 2.90
C ALA A 70 4.31 9.67 3.06
N LEU A 71 5.52 9.71 3.62
CA LEU A 71 6.29 10.95 3.75
C LEU A 71 6.61 11.57 2.39
N ILE A 72 7.03 10.77 1.39
CA ILE A 72 7.29 11.24 0.03
C ILE A 72 6.04 11.90 -0.56
N VAL A 73 4.87 11.28 -0.41
CA VAL A 73 3.59 11.84 -0.90
C VAL A 73 3.26 13.16 -0.19
N LEU A 74 3.40 13.22 1.14
CA LEU A 74 3.12 14.43 1.92
C LEU A 74 4.07 15.60 1.59
N VAL A 75 5.36 15.30 1.34
CA VAL A 75 6.32 16.31 0.87
C VAL A 75 5.94 16.79 -0.53
N GLN A 76 5.53 15.89 -1.43
CA GLN A 76 5.16 16.22 -2.81
C GLN A 76 3.97 17.18 -2.91
N ILE A 77 3.03 17.12 -1.97
CA ILE A 77 1.87 18.02 -1.89
C ILE A 77 2.10 19.22 -0.94
N HIS A 78 3.34 19.47 -0.52
CA HIS A 78 3.73 20.57 0.38
C HIS A 78 3.05 20.58 1.75
N ALA A 79 2.43 19.48 2.18
CA ALA A 79 1.65 19.40 3.42
C ALA A 79 2.50 19.46 4.70
N LEU A 80 3.81 19.18 4.60
CA LEU A 80 4.72 19.18 5.75
C LEU A 80 5.47 20.51 5.95
N GLY A 81 5.25 21.51 5.11
CA GLY A 81 5.96 22.80 5.17
C GLY A 81 7.48 22.66 5.07
N MET A 82 7.99 21.54 4.55
CA MET A 82 9.43 21.29 4.46
C MET A 82 10.05 22.13 3.32
N PRO A 83 11.27 22.65 3.51
CA PRO A 83 11.97 23.34 2.44
C PRO A 83 12.27 22.35 1.30
N GLU A 84 11.84 22.69 0.08
CA GLU A 84 12.06 21.93 -1.16
C GLU A 84 13.54 21.57 -1.41
N ARG A 85 14.47 22.26 -0.73
CA ARG A 85 15.92 22.01 -0.78
C ARG A 85 16.39 20.73 -0.08
N LEU A 86 15.58 20.11 0.78
CA LEU A 86 16.03 18.94 1.55
C LEU A 86 16.06 17.65 0.73
N ILE A 87 15.17 17.51 -0.26
CA ILE A 87 15.08 16.31 -1.08
C ILE A 87 15.06 16.73 -2.55
N PRO A 88 15.99 16.21 -3.39
CA PRO A 88 15.97 16.48 -4.81
C PRO A 88 14.61 16.10 -5.44
N GLY A 89 14.03 16.98 -6.25
CA GLY A 89 12.72 16.74 -6.88
C GLY A 89 12.67 15.46 -7.72
N SER A 90 13.79 15.07 -8.35
CA SER A 90 13.91 13.80 -9.09
C SER A 90 13.78 12.57 -8.20
N LEU A 91 14.26 12.64 -6.95
CA LEU A 91 14.15 11.55 -5.98
C LEU A 91 12.71 11.41 -5.47
N LEU A 92 12.04 12.53 -5.21
CA LEU A 92 10.60 12.54 -4.88
C LEU A 92 9.78 11.93 -6.01
N GLN A 93 10.03 12.36 -7.25
CA GLN A 93 9.33 11.83 -8.42
C GLN A 93 9.57 10.34 -8.62
N LEU A 94 10.81 9.86 -8.45
CA LEU A 94 11.12 8.43 -8.49
C LEU A 94 10.35 7.66 -7.42
N GLY A 95 10.27 8.20 -6.19
CA GLY A 95 9.50 7.61 -5.11
C GLY A 95 8.01 7.51 -5.44
N ILE A 96 7.42 8.58 -5.98
CA ILE A 96 6.01 8.59 -6.40
C ILE A 96 5.74 7.57 -7.50
N VAL A 97 6.63 7.47 -8.50
CA VAL A 97 6.53 6.45 -9.57
C VAL A 97 6.64 5.04 -8.99
N ALA A 98 7.56 4.80 -8.05
CA ALA A 98 7.68 3.49 -7.40
C ALA A 98 6.42 3.09 -6.62
N ILE A 99 5.81 4.04 -5.89
CA ILE A 99 4.54 3.83 -5.19
C ILE A 99 3.42 3.50 -6.19
N ALA A 100 3.30 4.28 -7.27
CA ALA A 100 2.30 4.06 -8.31
C ALA A 100 2.45 2.67 -8.96
N ILE A 101 3.69 2.27 -9.32
CA ILE A 101 3.97 0.95 -9.86
C ILE A 101 3.59 -0.16 -8.87
N GLY A 102 3.96 -0.03 -7.59
CA GLY A 102 3.62 -1.02 -6.56
C GLY A 102 2.11 -1.21 -6.41
N LEU A 103 1.35 -0.12 -6.36
CA LEU A 103 -0.11 -0.13 -6.29
C LEU A 103 -0.75 -0.74 -7.54
N LEU A 104 -0.24 -0.39 -8.73
CA LEU A 104 -0.71 -0.94 -10.00
C LEU A 104 -0.45 -2.44 -10.08
N LEU A 105 0.78 -2.88 -9.79
CA LEU A 105 1.14 -4.31 -9.78
C LEU A 105 0.25 -5.09 -8.82
N ARG A 106 -0.04 -4.52 -7.63
CA ARG A 106 -0.93 -5.16 -6.68
C ARG A 106 -2.38 -5.21 -7.19
N GLY A 107 -2.88 -4.15 -7.81
CA GLY A 107 -4.20 -4.12 -8.43
C GLY A 107 -4.34 -5.14 -9.57
N LEU A 108 -3.35 -5.21 -10.46
CA LEU A 108 -3.30 -6.18 -11.56
C LEU A 108 -3.22 -7.62 -11.05
N ALA A 109 -2.39 -7.91 -10.05
CA ALA A 109 -2.36 -9.22 -9.39
C ALA A 109 -3.75 -9.59 -8.82
N GLY A 110 -4.44 -8.58 -8.27
CA GLY A 110 -5.83 -8.69 -7.83
C GLY A 110 -6.78 -9.16 -8.93
N ILE A 111 -6.71 -8.53 -10.10
CA ILE A 111 -7.52 -8.90 -11.29
C ILE A 111 -7.18 -10.32 -11.77
N VAL A 112 -5.90 -10.69 -11.83
CA VAL A 112 -5.48 -12.05 -12.22
C VAL A 112 -6.09 -13.11 -11.31
N TRP A 113 -6.13 -12.85 -9.99
CA TRP A 113 -6.80 -13.75 -9.03
C TRP A 113 -8.31 -13.79 -9.21
N VAL A 114 -8.95 -12.66 -9.51
CA VAL A 114 -10.41 -12.59 -9.75
C VAL A 114 -10.82 -13.41 -10.97
N LEU A 115 -10.05 -13.33 -12.05
CA LEU A 115 -10.26 -14.06 -13.30
C LEU A 115 -9.94 -15.57 -13.19
N ARG A 116 -9.60 -16.07 -11.99
CA ARG A 116 -9.19 -17.46 -11.72
C ARG A 116 -8.01 -17.94 -12.58
N LEU A 117 -7.24 -17.00 -13.14
CA LEU A 117 -6.02 -17.29 -13.89
C LEU A 117 -4.89 -17.78 -12.96
N ALA A 118 -5.08 -17.64 -11.64
CA ALA A 118 -4.26 -18.26 -10.61
C ALA A 118 -5.15 -18.97 -9.58
N ALA A 119 -4.71 -20.13 -9.08
CA ALA A 119 -5.47 -20.95 -8.14
C ALA A 119 -5.80 -20.18 -6.85
N SER A 120 -7.08 -19.89 -6.61
CA SER A 120 -7.55 -19.32 -5.34
C SER A 120 -7.56 -20.41 -4.26
N ARG A 121 -6.78 -20.23 -3.19
CA ARG A 121 -6.71 -21.19 -2.07
C ARG A 121 -7.63 -20.80 -0.91
N SER A 122 -7.94 -19.52 -0.76
CA SER A 122 -8.80 -18.99 0.30
C SER A 122 -10.00 -18.23 -0.26
N GLU A 123 -11.21 -18.66 0.12
CA GLU A 123 -12.45 -17.97 -0.24
C GLU A 123 -12.55 -16.58 0.40
N LEU A 124 -12.03 -16.44 1.63
CA LEU A 124 -12.00 -15.16 2.35
C LEU A 124 -11.08 -14.15 1.63
N PHE A 125 -9.87 -14.57 1.26
CA PHE A 125 -8.96 -13.73 0.48
C PHE A 125 -9.58 -13.31 -0.83
N TYR A 126 -10.24 -14.22 -1.54
CA TYR A 126 -10.88 -13.91 -2.82
C TYR A 126 -11.90 -12.78 -2.67
N LYS A 127 -12.80 -12.87 -1.67
CA LYS A 127 -13.81 -11.85 -1.40
C LYS A 127 -13.18 -10.50 -1.03
N LEU A 128 -12.23 -10.49 -0.10
CA LEU A 128 -11.52 -9.28 0.32
C LEU A 128 -10.73 -8.66 -0.84
N ASN A 129 -10.06 -9.48 -1.64
CA ASN A 129 -9.29 -9.01 -2.77
C ASN A 129 -10.16 -8.39 -3.86
N LEU A 130 -11.33 -8.98 -4.14
CA LEU A 130 -12.26 -8.48 -5.15
C LEU A 130 -12.93 -7.17 -4.70
N ILE A 131 -13.41 -7.11 -3.45
CA ILE A 131 -14.28 -6.03 -2.98
C ILE A 131 -13.47 -4.86 -2.38
N VAL A 132 -12.32 -5.16 -1.76
CA VAL A 132 -11.55 -4.18 -0.99
C VAL A 132 -10.18 -3.93 -1.61
N TYR A 133 -9.32 -4.95 -1.70
CA TYR A 133 -7.91 -4.71 -2.04
C TYR A 133 -7.71 -4.24 -3.48
N THR A 134 -8.33 -4.90 -4.46
CA THR A 134 -8.15 -4.53 -5.87
C THR A 134 -8.70 -3.13 -6.17
N PRO A 135 -9.94 -2.79 -5.78
CA PRO A 135 -10.46 -1.43 -6.00
C PRO A 135 -9.62 -0.37 -5.27
N LEU A 136 -9.25 -0.62 -4.01
CA LEU A 136 -8.44 0.32 -3.23
C LEU A 136 -7.07 0.56 -3.88
N CYS A 137 -6.36 -0.48 -4.30
CA CYS A 137 -5.06 -0.34 -4.95
C CYS A 137 -5.15 0.42 -6.28
N LEU A 138 -6.18 0.16 -7.10
CA LEU A 138 -6.37 0.89 -8.37
C LEU A 138 -6.77 2.35 -8.15
N LEU A 139 -7.61 2.64 -7.17
CA LEU A 139 -7.98 4.00 -6.79
C LEU A 139 -6.78 4.79 -6.25
N LEU A 140 -5.97 4.17 -5.37
CA LEU A 140 -4.75 4.78 -4.85
C LEU A 140 -3.71 4.98 -5.94
N PHE A 141 -3.60 4.06 -6.90
CA PHE A 141 -2.75 4.25 -8.08
C PHE A 141 -3.18 5.49 -8.87
N ALA A 142 -4.47 5.60 -9.19
CA ALA A 142 -5.00 6.77 -9.90
C ALA A 142 -4.77 8.06 -9.12
N ALA A 143 -5.01 8.06 -7.81
CA ALA A 143 -4.75 9.20 -6.94
C ALA A 143 -3.25 9.58 -6.90
N THR A 144 -2.36 8.59 -6.83
CA THR A 144 -0.90 8.81 -6.83
C THR A 144 -0.42 9.41 -8.16
N VAL A 145 -0.93 8.91 -9.30
CA VAL A 145 -0.66 9.48 -10.63
C VAL A 145 -1.20 10.91 -10.73
N ALA A 146 -2.38 11.17 -10.17
CA ALA A 146 -2.98 12.50 -10.14
C ALA A 146 -2.17 13.51 -9.32
N VAL A 147 -1.53 13.08 -8.22
CA VAL A 147 -0.60 13.91 -7.44
C VAL A 147 0.68 14.23 -8.23
N ALA A 148 1.16 13.30 -9.05
CA ALA A 148 2.46 13.40 -9.70
C ALA A 148 2.44 14.17 -11.04
N PHE A 149 1.36 14.04 -11.81
CA PHE A 149 1.35 14.43 -13.23
C PHE A 149 0.23 15.40 -13.63
N PHE A 150 -0.73 15.68 -12.76
CA PHE A 150 -1.90 16.52 -13.04
C PHE A 150 -2.08 17.59 -11.97
#